data_AF-A0A806JC41-F1
#
_entry.id   AF-A0A806JC41-F1
#
_cell.length_a   1.000
_cell.length_b   1.000
_cell.length_c   1.000
_cell.angle_alpha   90.00
_cell.angle_beta   90.00
_cell.angle_gamma   90.00
#
_symmetry.space_group_name_H-M   'P 1'
#
loop_
_entity.id
_entity.type
_entity.pdbx_description
1 polymer ?
#
loop_
_entity_poly.entity_id
_entity_poly.type
_entity_poly.pdbx_seq_one_letter_code
_entity_poly.pdbx_strand_id
1 'polypeptide(L)'
;MGSGDDIVEIKNYSKNEQGQTIAGNGTIAWNTEIGEGSRINLGSGNDTFRQDSKGIGAGSLIDGGTGIDLYRIAGGVRATTDKVKGFERIELMDNGAVIGIRYGDLKNSGLEGPVKIYKGLNVNNGNKVKVDLGNNNNDWLTDTNVSSSKLGDASGGLSGASWNKSVSSVTENGIKYYVYTMNNDNKHAVWIQEGILVI
;
A
#
# COMPACT_ATOMS: atom_id res chain seq x y z
N MET A 1 -12.58 16.15 -4.11
CA MET A 1 -12.68 16.52 -2.69
C MET A 1 -11.97 17.87 -2.51
N GLY A 2 -12.02 18.48 -1.33
CA GLY A 2 -11.63 19.88 -1.10
C GLY A 2 -10.10 20.06 -1.02
N SER A 3 -9.64 21.23 -0.60
CA SER A 3 -8.24 21.48 -0.26
C SER A 3 -7.98 21.26 1.24
N GLY A 4 -6.93 20.53 1.62
CA GLY A 4 -6.51 20.29 3.01
C GLY A 4 -6.35 18.79 3.32
N ASP A 5 -5.77 18.46 4.48
CA ASP A 5 -5.67 17.06 4.94
C ASP A 5 -7.07 16.44 5.05
N ASP A 6 -7.41 15.57 4.11
CA ASP A 6 -8.71 14.95 3.97
C ASP A 6 -8.68 13.57 4.64
N ILE A 7 -9.39 13.46 5.77
CA ILE A 7 -9.72 12.16 6.37
C ILE A 7 -11.17 11.84 5.99
N VAL A 8 -11.35 10.96 5.01
CA VAL A 8 -12.66 10.33 4.77
C VAL A 8 -12.85 9.22 5.80
N GLU A 9 -13.46 9.57 6.94
CA GLU A 9 -13.92 8.60 7.95
C GLU A 9 -15.46 8.59 7.99
N ILE A 10 -16.09 7.57 7.42
CA ILE A 10 -17.55 7.44 7.38
C ILE A 10 -18.01 6.55 8.56
N LYS A 11 -18.70 7.15 9.55
CA LYS A 11 -19.31 6.47 10.70
C LYS A 11 -20.83 6.35 10.52
N ASN A 12 -21.39 5.16 10.65
CA ASN A 12 -22.82 4.89 10.42
C ASN A 12 -23.59 4.62 11.74
N TYR A 13 -24.88 4.93 11.75
CA TYR A 13 -25.81 4.63 12.86
C TYR A 13 -27.01 3.83 12.35
N SER A 14 -27.59 2.95 13.16
CA SER A 14 -28.81 2.19 12.81
C SER A 14 -30.06 2.76 13.51
N LYS A 15 -31.25 2.51 12.94
CA LYS A 15 -32.55 2.79 13.59
C LYS A 15 -33.29 1.48 13.87
N ASN A 16 -33.93 1.36 15.03
CA ASN A 16 -34.81 0.22 15.33
C ASN A 16 -36.17 0.33 14.58
N GLU A 17 -37.03 -0.67 14.73
CA GLU A 17 -38.37 -0.71 14.10
C GLU A 17 -39.27 0.46 14.54
N GLN A 18 -38.94 1.12 15.66
CA GLN A 18 -39.63 2.31 16.17
C GLN A 18 -38.97 3.63 15.72
N GLY A 19 -37.96 3.58 14.84
CA GLY A 19 -37.28 4.75 14.28
C GLY A 19 -36.26 5.42 15.20
N GLN A 20 -35.95 4.85 16.37
CA GLN A 20 -34.97 5.38 17.31
C GLN A 20 -33.55 5.02 16.90
N THR A 21 -32.65 5.99 16.93
CA THR A 21 -31.21 5.78 16.66
C THR A 21 -30.61 4.93 17.77
N ILE A 22 -30.08 3.77 17.41
CA ILE A 22 -29.29 2.92 18.28
C ILE A 22 -27.84 2.96 17.82
N ALA A 23 -26.90 2.68 18.73
CA ALA A 23 -25.55 2.34 18.32
C ALA A 23 -25.66 1.17 17.34
N GLY A 24 -25.45 1.44 16.07
CA GLY A 24 -25.59 0.45 15.02
C GLY A 24 -24.46 -0.55 15.16
N ASN A 25 -24.79 -1.84 15.21
CA ASN A 25 -23.84 -2.92 14.91
C ASN A 25 -23.56 -2.98 13.39
N GLY A 26 -23.50 -1.81 12.74
CA GLY A 26 -23.37 -1.63 11.31
C GLY A 26 -22.16 -0.75 11.02
N THR A 27 -21.02 -1.38 10.79
CA THR A 27 -19.85 -0.75 10.19
C THR A 27 -20.22 -0.30 8.76
N ILE A 28 -19.97 0.96 8.36
CA ILE A 28 -19.59 1.19 6.96
C ILE A 28 -18.14 0.77 6.86
N ALA A 29 -17.97 -0.53 6.64
CA ALA A 29 -16.75 -1.06 6.09
C ALA A 29 -16.88 -0.96 4.58
N TRP A 30 -15.77 -0.71 3.86
CA TRP A 30 -15.61 -1.38 2.58
C TRP A 30 -15.43 -2.87 2.84
N ASN A 31 -16.53 -3.51 3.21
CA ASN A 31 -16.72 -4.93 3.00
C ASN A 31 -17.48 -5.17 1.68
N THR A 32 -17.54 -4.12 0.85
CA THR A 32 -17.94 -4.16 -0.56
C THR A 32 -16.67 -3.99 -1.38
N GLU A 33 -16.62 -4.64 -2.54
CA GLU A 33 -15.57 -4.41 -3.52
C GLU A 33 -15.63 -2.94 -3.99
N ILE A 34 -14.47 -2.31 -4.19
CA ILE A 34 -14.43 -1.09 -5.02
C ILE A 34 -14.70 -1.56 -6.45
N GLY A 35 -15.92 -1.33 -6.92
CA GLY A 35 -16.37 -1.81 -8.22
C GLY A 35 -15.43 -1.39 -9.35
N GLU A 36 -15.41 -2.17 -10.42
CA GLU A 36 -14.55 -1.94 -11.58
C GLU A 36 -14.68 -0.51 -12.12
N GLY A 37 -13.57 0.07 -12.57
CA GLY A 37 -13.54 1.41 -13.15
C GLY A 37 -13.71 2.57 -12.16
N SER A 38 -13.78 2.30 -10.85
CA SER A 38 -13.91 3.36 -9.84
C SER A 38 -12.71 4.32 -9.85
N ARG A 39 -12.94 5.60 -9.55
CA ARG A 39 -11.89 6.63 -9.43
C ARG A 39 -12.06 7.38 -8.12
N ILE A 40 -11.00 7.43 -7.32
CA ILE A 40 -10.94 8.15 -6.06
C ILE A 40 -9.69 9.00 -6.08
N ASN A 41 -9.83 10.28 -5.74
CA ASN A 41 -8.72 11.23 -5.63
C ASN A 41 -8.88 11.98 -4.32
N LEU A 42 -7.88 11.86 -3.43
CA LEU A 42 -7.91 12.43 -2.09
C LEU A 42 -7.64 13.94 -2.12
N GLY A 43 -6.71 14.40 -2.96
CA GLY A 43 -6.59 15.81 -3.32
C GLY A 43 -5.25 16.38 -2.92
N SER A 44 -5.25 17.36 -2.03
CA SER A 44 -4.01 17.99 -1.56
C SER A 44 -3.98 18.01 -0.05
N GLY A 45 -2.93 17.49 0.57
CA GLY A 45 -2.86 17.30 2.01
C GLY A 45 -2.05 16.04 2.32
N ASN A 46 -1.87 15.74 3.59
CA ASN A 46 -1.32 14.45 4.00
C ASN A 46 -2.47 13.50 4.33
N ASP A 47 -2.95 12.80 3.32
CA ASP A 47 -4.18 12.04 3.38
C ASP A 47 -3.96 10.61 3.85
N THR A 48 -5.05 9.93 4.21
CA THR A 48 -4.99 8.53 4.62
C THR A 48 -6.10 7.70 3.99
N PHE A 49 -5.72 6.61 3.33
CA PHE A 49 -6.63 5.61 2.79
C PHE A 49 -6.44 4.26 3.49
N ARG A 50 -7.52 3.56 3.81
CA ARG A 50 -7.46 2.22 4.42
C ARG A 50 -8.25 1.22 3.58
N GLN A 51 -7.60 0.11 3.25
CA GLN A 51 -8.23 -1.06 2.66
C GLN A 51 -8.22 -2.23 3.65
N ASP A 52 -9.40 -2.81 3.91
CA ASP A 52 -9.55 -4.06 4.69
C ASP A 52 -9.69 -5.28 3.76
N SER A 53 -10.37 -6.36 4.16
CA SER A 53 -10.37 -7.69 3.51
C SER A 53 -10.91 -7.79 2.07
N LYS A 54 -11.36 -6.69 1.46
CA LYS A 54 -11.93 -6.68 0.10
C LYS A 54 -10.97 -6.03 -0.90
N GLY A 55 -10.99 -6.56 -2.12
CA GLY A 55 -10.13 -6.11 -3.20
C GLY A 55 -10.61 -4.80 -3.84
N ILE A 56 -9.70 -4.19 -4.60
CA ILE A 56 -10.01 -3.10 -5.54
C ILE A 56 -10.28 -3.74 -6.90
N GLY A 57 -11.44 -3.47 -7.49
CA GLY A 57 -11.86 -4.02 -8.78
C GLY A 57 -10.94 -3.64 -9.95
N ALA A 58 -11.10 -4.34 -11.07
CA ALA A 58 -10.28 -4.11 -12.25
C ALA A 58 -10.44 -2.70 -12.80
N GLY A 59 -9.34 -2.12 -13.28
CA GLY A 59 -9.33 -0.79 -13.89
C GLY A 59 -9.70 0.34 -12.95
N SER A 60 -9.83 0.11 -11.64
CA SER A 60 -10.07 1.12 -10.61
C SER A 60 -8.77 1.81 -10.19
N LEU A 61 -8.87 3.05 -9.71
CA LEU A 61 -7.72 3.83 -9.26
C LEU A 61 -8.07 4.67 -8.03
N ILE A 62 -7.20 4.59 -7.02
CA ILE A 62 -7.16 5.47 -5.86
C ILE A 62 -5.87 6.29 -5.94
N ASP A 63 -6.02 7.60 -5.87
CA ASP A 63 -4.96 8.59 -6.02
C ASP A 63 -4.86 9.40 -4.72
N GLY A 64 -3.70 9.35 -4.04
CA GLY A 64 -3.43 10.19 -2.87
C GLY A 64 -3.39 11.68 -3.23
N GLY A 65 -2.98 12.00 -4.45
CA GLY A 65 -2.84 13.38 -4.89
C GLY A 65 -1.51 13.99 -4.45
N THR A 66 -1.52 15.22 -3.95
CA THR A 66 -0.30 15.95 -3.56
C THR A 66 -0.14 16.00 -2.06
N GLY A 67 1.04 15.63 -1.57
CA GLY A 67 1.38 15.64 -0.14
C GLY A 67 2.12 14.37 0.24
N ILE A 68 2.13 14.03 1.54
CA ILE A 68 2.75 12.80 2.04
C ILE A 68 1.65 11.88 2.53
N ASP A 69 1.13 11.05 1.64
CA ASP A 69 -0.08 10.27 1.89
C ASP A 69 0.23 8.90 2.51
N LEU A 70 -0.75 8.38 3.26
CA LEU A 70 -0.67 7.09 3.95
C LEU A 70 -1.70 6.10 3.42
N TYR A 71 -1.22 4.96 2.94
CA TYR A 71 -2.06 3.82 2.60
C TYR A 71 -1.93 2.68 3.62
N ARG A 72 -3.04 2.31 4.26
CA ARG A 72 -3.12 1.22 5.23
C ARG A 72 -3.74 -0.02 4.59
N ILE A 73 -3.04 -1.15 4.67
CA ILE A 73 -3.46 -2.45 4.12
C ILE A 73 -3.75 -3.42 5.26
N ALA A 74 -5.00 -3.84 5.38
CA ALA A 74 -5.53 -4.68 6.44
C ALA A 74 -6.33 -5.87 5.86
N GLY A 75 -6.79 -6.77 6.73
CA GLY A 75 -7.64 -7.90 6.36
C GLY A 75 -6.98 -8.97 5.49
N GLY A 76 -5.64 -9.03 5.45
CA GLY A 76 -4.89 -10.04 4.69
C GLY A 76 -4.97 -9.89 3.17
N VAL A 77 -5.26 -8.70 2.66
CA VAL A 77 -5.38 -8.46 1.22
C VAL A 77 -4.03 -8.24 0.53
N ARG A 78 -4.02 -8.50 -0.78
CA ARG A 78 -3.00 -7.99 -1.69
C ARG A 78 -3.48 -6.69 -2.32
N ALA A 79 -2.72 -5.64 -2.11
CA ALA A 79 -2.80 -4.38 -2.83
C ALA A 79 -1.72 -4.31 -3.90
N THR A 80 -1.90 -3.45 -4.89
CA THR A 80 -0.93 -3.27 -5.98
C THR A 80 -0.90 -1.83 -6.47
N THR A 81 0.28 -1.33 -6.81
CA THR A 81 0.51 0.09 -7.18
C THR A 81 -0.15 0.54 -8.50
N ASP A 82 -0.67 -0.39 -9.30
CA ASP A 82 -1.48 -0.07 -10.48
C ASP A 82 -2.89 0.43 -10.11
N LYS A 83 -3.34 0.13 -8.89
CA LYS A 83 -4.66 0.50 -8.36
C LYS A 83 -4.60 1.58 -7.28
N VAL A 84 -3.46 1.71 -6.61
CA VAL A 84 -3.20 2.72 -5.57
C VAL A 84 -1.91 3.47 -5.90
N LYS A 85 -2.00 4.79 -6.07
CA LYS A 85 -0.86 5.62 -6.46
C LYS A 85 -0.83 6.91 -5.63
N GLY A 86 0.33 7.56 -5.57
CA GLY A 86 0.51 8.82 -4.84
C GLY A 86 0.51 8.60 -3.33
N PHE A 87 1.13 7.50 -2.86
CA PHE A 87 1.25 7.21 -1.43
C PHE A 87 2.72 6.99 -1.06
N GLU A 88 3.30 7.93 -0.32
CA GLU A 88 4.68 7.87 0.17
C GLU A 88 4.81 6.98 1.40
N ARG A 89 3.71 6.67 2.08
CA ARG A 89 3.71 5.80 3.26
C ARG A 89 2.73 4.65 3.06
N ILE A 90 3.19 3.44 3.36
CA ILE A 90 2.37 2.23 3.32
C ILE A 90 2.51 1.49 4.65
N GLU A 91 1.39 1.24 5.32
CA GLU A 91 1.32 0.52 6.58
C GLU A 91 0.64 -0.83 6.39
N LEU A 92 1.37 -1.91 6.63
CA LEU A 92 0.86 -3.29 6.56
C LEU A 92 0.31 -3.67 7.94
N MET A 93 -1.02 -3.63 8.10
CA MET A 93 -1.70 -3.64 9.40
C MET A 93 -1.94 -5.04 9.98
N ASP A 94 -2.08 -6.05 9.12
CA ASP A 94 -2.51 -7.40 9.53
C ASP A 94 -1.64 -8.49 8.90
N ASN A 95 -1.63 -9.66 9.53
CA ASN A 95 -0.94 -10.84 9.01
C ASN A 95 -1.48 -11.21 7.61
N GLY A 96 -0.57 -11.40 6.66
CA GLY A 96 -0.91 -11.71 5.27
C GLY A 96 -1.19 -10.48 4.40
N ALA A 97 -1.12 -9.26 4.94
CA ALA A 97 -1.13 -8.06 4.11
C ALA A 97 0.09 -8.05 3.18
N VAL A 98 -0.17 -7.82 1.89
CA VAL A 98 0.85 -7.74 0.84
C VAL A 98 0.63 -6.51 -0.01
N ILE A 99 1.72 -5.83 -0.37
CA ILE A 99 1.74 -4.80 -1.40
C ILE A 99 2.65 -5.25 -2.54
N GLY A 100 2.09 -5.32 -3.75
CA GLY A 100 2.84 -5.46 -4.99
C GLY A 100 3.24 -4.09 -5.52
N ILE A 101 4.52 -3.90 -5.81
CA ILE A 101 5.06 -2.62 -6.27
C ILE A 101 5.71 -2.80 -7.63
N ARG A 102 5.35 -1.92 -8.58
CA ARG A 102 6.04 -1.79 -9.86
C ARG A 102 6.67 -0.42 -9.97
N TYR A 103 7.91 -0.39 -10.43
CA TYR A 103 8.66 0.86 -10.61
C TYR A 103 7.96 1.81 -11.59
N GLY A 104 7.40 1.29 -12.68
CA GLY A 104 6.64 2.08 -13.65
C GLY A 104 5.40 2.74 -13.05
N ASP A 105 4.73 2.09 -12.10
CA ASP A 105 3.57 2.67 -11.41
C ASP A 105 4.04 3.83 -10.51
N LEU A 106 5.12 3.63 -9.74
CA LEU A 106 5.70 4.69 -8.89
C LEU A 106 6.09 5.92 -9.71
N LYS A 107 6.75 5.74 -10.87
CA LYS A 107 7.13 6.86 -11.74
C LYS A 107 5.94 7.70 -12.23
N ASN A 108 4.79 7.04 -12.44
CA ASN A 108 3.58 7.67 -12.96
C ASN A 108 2.62 8.12 -11.85
N SER A 109 3.03 7.97 -10.59
CA SER A 109 2.14 8.17 -9.44
C SER A 109 2.16 9.57 -8.84
N GLY A 110 3.07 10.44 -9.29
CA GLY A 110 3.15 11.82 -8.81
C GLY A 110 3.82 11.99 -7.44
N LEU A 111 4.47 10.95 -6.90
CA LEU A 111 5.08 10.97 -5.57
C LEU A 111 5.97 12.18 -5.32
N GLU A 112 5.91 12.68 -4.08
CA GLU A 112 6.77 13.74 -3.56
C GLU A 112 8.14 13.19 -3.09
N GLY A 113 8.25 11.87 -2.90
CA GLY A 113 9.49 11.22 -2.46
C GLY A 113 9.44 9.69 -2.46
N PRO A 114 10.43 9.03 -1.82
CA PRO A 114 10.49 7.58 -1.76
C PRO A 114 9.32 7.00 -0.96
N VAL A 115 8.88 5.80 -1.34
CA VAL A 115 7.83 5.07 -0.64
C VAL A 115 8.42 4.36 0.58
N LYS A 116 7.88 4.63 1.76
CA LYS A 116 8.24 3.99 3.03
C LYS A 116 7.17 2.98 3.42
N ILE A 117 7.59 1.74 3.63
CA ILE A 117 6.70 0.63 3.97
C ILE A 117 7.07 0.11 5.35
N TYR A 118 6.09 0.10 6.23
CA TYR A 118 6.26 -0.31 7.62
C TYR A 118 5.11 -1.19 8.10
N LYS A 119 5.38 -1.91 9.19
CA LYS A 119 4.43 -2.76 9.89
C LYS A 119 3.51 -1.90 10.75
N GLY A 120 2.22 -2.21 10.73
CA GLY A 120 1.28 -1.68 11.71
C GLY A 120 1.57 -2.23 13.10
N LEU A 121 1.09 -1.53 14.12
CA LEU A 121 1.38 -1.82 15.53
C LEU A 121 0.99 -3.24 15.99
N ASN A 122 0.01 -3.86 15.31
CA ASN A 122 -0.47 -5.20 15.64
C ASN A 122 0.29 -6.34 14.94
N VAL A 123 1.26 -6.02 14.06
CA VAL A 123 2.05 -7.01 13.34
C VAL A 123 3.30 -7.38 14.13
N ASN A 124 3.24 -8.55 14.78
CA ASN A 124 4.37 -9.10 15.55
C ASN A 124 5.48 -9.67 14.66
N ASN A 125 6.71 -9.70 15.18
CA ASN A 125 7.84 -10.33 14.50
C ASN A 125 7.59 -11.83 14.26
N GLY A 126 7.69 -12.26 13.00
CA GLY A 126 7.36 -13.62 12.56
C GLY A 126 6.04 -13.72 11.78
N ASN A 127 5.18 -12.70 11.90
CA ASN A 127 4.00 -12.57 11.08
C ASN A 127 4.38 -11.93 9.73
N LYS A 128 4.43 -12.76 8.70
CA LYS A 128 4.98 -12.41 7.38
C LYS A 128 4.03 -11.51 6.59
N VAL A 129 4.00 -10.23 6.90
CA VAL A 129 3.60 -9.23 5.90
C VAL A 129 4.64 -9.19 4.80
N LYS A 130 4.22 -8.90 3.56
CA LYS A 130 5.11 -9.03 2.39
C LYS A 130 5.09 -7.79 1.50
N VAL A 131 6.22 -7.53 0.85
CA VAL A 131 6.33 -6.61 -0.27
C VAL A 131 6.79 -7.43 -1.47
N ASP A 132 6.00 -7.41 -2.53
CA ASP A 132 6.29 -8.07 -3.81
C ASP A 132 6.85 -7.02 -4.77
N LEU A 133 8.19 -6.98 -4.87
CA LEU A 133 8.90 -6.00 -5.69
C LEU A 133 8.97 -6.47 -7.13
N GLY A 134 8.33 -5.72 -8.03
CA GLY A 134 8.07 -6.09 -9.42
C GLY A 134 6.63 -6.54 -9.64
N ASN A 135 5.89 -6.87 -8.58
CA ASN A 135 4.51 -7.36 -8.62
C ASN A 135 4.34 -8.45 -9.69
N ASN A 136 5.27 -9.41 -9.65
CA ASN A 136 5.45 -10.47 -10.64
C ASN A 136 5.18 -11.86 -10.03
N ASN A 137 5.00 -11.93 -8.71
CA ASN A 137 4.73 -13.17 -8.01
C ASN A 137 3.22 -13.50 -8.05
N ASN A 138 2.88 -14.57 -8.76
CA ASN A 138 1.51 -15.06 -8.84
C ASN A 138 1.08 -15.80 -7.57
N ASP A 139 2.03 -16.36 -6.81
CA ASP A 139 1.77 -17.11 -5.57
C ASP A 139 2.35 -16.42 -4.31
N TRP A 140 1.95 -15.17 -4.15
CA TRP A 140 2.33 -14.31 -3.03
C TRP A 140 1.91 -14.85 -1.65
N LEU A 141 0.95 -15.80 -1.59
CA LEU A 141 0.50 -16.41 -0.34
C LEU A 141 1.52 -17.43 0.18
N THR A 142 2.02 -18.31 -0.70
CA THR A 142 2.90 -19.41 -0.30
C THR A 142 4.38 -19.05 -0.31
N ASP A 143 4.77 -17.94 -0.96
CA ASP A 143 6.18 -17.57 -1.05
C ASP A 143 6.78 -17.23 0.32
N THR A 144 7.84 -17.96 0.68
CA THR A 144 8.52 -17.82 1.98
C THR A 144 9.95 -17.30 1.91
N ASN A 145 10.56 -17.19 0.72
CA ASN A 145 11.96 -16.80 0.54
C ASN A 145 12.15 -15.89 -0.68
N VAL A 146 13.13 -14.99 -0.58
CA VAL A 146 13.63 -14.15 -1.68
C VAL A 146 14.70 -14.94 -2.44
N SER A 147 14.57 -15.09 -3.76
CA SER A 147 15.75 -15.25 -4.62
C SER A 147 15.93 -13.94 -5.39
N SER A 148 17.16 -13.46 -5.54
CA SER A 148 17.45 -12.20 -6.26
C SER A 148 16.91 -12.18 -7.69
N SER A 149 16.68 -13.35 -8.29
CA SER A 149 16.00 -13.52 -9.58
C SER A 149 14.51 -13.15 -9.58
N LYS A 150 13.86 -13.00 -8.42
CA LYS A 150 12.44 -12.64 -8.29
C LYS A 150 12.17 -11.14 -8.19
N LEU A 151 13.18 -10.32 -7.92
CA LEU A 151 13.00 -8.86 -7.85
C LEU A 151 12.96 -8.18 -9.24
N GLY A 152 12.73 -8.97 -10.29
CA GLY A 152 12.61 -8.47 -11.66
C GLY A 152 11.33 -7.68 -11.85
N ASP A 153 11.40 -6.59 -12.60
CA ASP A 153 10.26 -5.73 -12.88
C ASP A 153 10.18 -5.51 -14.39
N ALA A 154 9.07 -5.93 -14.98
CA ALA A 154 8.81 -5.73 -16.40
C ALA A 154 8.13 -4.38 -16.70
N SER A 155 7.80 -3.60 -15.67
CA SER A 155 7.12 -2.31 -15.83
C SER A 155 8.07 -1.21 -16.32
N GLY A 156 7.51 -0.21 -17.00
CA GLY A 156 8.27 0.97 -17.46
C GLY A 156 9.11 0.75 -18.73
N GLY A 157 8.90 -0.34 -19.47
CA GLY A 157 9.58 -0.58 -20.76
C GLY A 157 11.06 -0.93 -20.64
N LEU A 158 11.52 -1.22 -19.43
CA LEU A 158 12.91 -1.58 -19.13
C LEU A 158 13.04 -3.10 -19.12
N SER A 159 13.34 -3.69 -20.27
CA SER A 159 13.60 -5.13 -20.36
C SER A 159 14.73 -5.54 -19.41
N GLY A 160 14.46 -6.48 -18.50
CA GLY A 160 15.43 -6.97 -17.52
C GLY A 160 15.69 -6.06 -16.33
N ALA A 161 14.85 -5.03 -16.08
CA ALA A 161 14.98 -4.23 -14.87
C ALA A 161 14.75 -5.06 -13.61
N SER A 162 15.49 -4.73 -12.54
CA SER A 162 15.37 -5.38 -11.25
C SER A 162 15.60 -4.40 -10.11
N TRP A 163 14.94 -4.65 -8.99
CA TRP A 163 15.15 -3.89 -7.77
C TRP A 163 16.48 -4.27 -7.14
N ASN A 164 17.31 -3.27 -6.86
CA ASN A 164 18.61 -3.44 -6.24
C ASN A 164 18.50 -3.05 -4.77
N LYS A 165 18.78 -4.00 -3.88
CA LYS A 165 18.89 -3.72 -2.46
C LYS A 165 20.20 -2.97 -2.19
N SER A 166 20.12 -1.81 -1.57
CA SER A 166 21.28 -1.07 -1.07
C SER A 166 22.06 -1.89 -0.04
N VAL A 167 23.39 -1.74 -0.04
CA VAL A 167 24.28 -2.32 0.96
C VAL A 167 24.07 -1.72 2.36
N SER A 168 23.57 -0.48 2.42
CA SER A 168 23.34 0.26 3.67
C SER A 168 21.85 0.34 3.97
N SER A 169 21.50 0.21 5.26
CA SER A 169 20.16 0.52 5.78
C SER A 169 20.05 1.98 6.22
N VAL A 170 18.85 2.53 6.17
CA VAL A 170 18.52 3.86 6.71
C VAL A 170 17.74 3.68 8.01
N THR A 171 17.95 4.54 9.00
CA THR A 171 17.11 4.59 10.21
C THR A 171 16.44 5.94 10.32
N GLU A 172 15.13 5.94 10.48
CA GLU A 172 14.31 7.15 10.60
C GLU A 172 13.26 6.93 11.69
N ASN A 173 13.16 7.86 12.63
CA ASN A 173 12.20 7.79 13.75
C ASN A 173 12.26 6.46 14.52
N GLY A 174 13.46 5.89 14.67
CA GLY A 174 13.68 4.61 15.35
C GLY A 174 13.32 3.37 14.52
N ILE A 175 12.87 3.53 13.27
CA ILE A 175 12.57 2.44 12.35
C ILE A 175 13.73 2.25 11.39
N LYS A 176 14.27 1.03 11.32
CA LYS A 176 15.30 0.64 10.37
C LYS A 176 14.68 0.14 9.06
N TYR A 177 15.13 0.69 7.94
CA TYR A 177 14.67 0.37 6.59
C TYR A 177 15.81 -0.19 5.74
N TYR A 178 15.51 -1.20 4.94
CA TYR A 178 16.31 -1.59 3.78
C TYR A 178 15.82 -0.82 2.56
N VAL A 179 16.75 -0.24 1.79
CA VAL A 179 16.42 0.59 0.62
C VAL A 179 16.56 -0.23 -0.65
N TYR A 180 15.56 -0.16 -1.52
CA TYR A 180 15.53 -0.79 -2.83
C TYR A 180 15.37 0.29 -3.90
N THR A 181 16.22 0.24 -4.93
CA THR A 181 16.20 1.22 -6.03
C THR A 181 16.21 0.53 -7.40
N MET A 182 15.68 1.22 -8.40
CA MET A 182 15.89 0.89 -9.81
C MET A 182 16.74 1.98 -10.46
N ASN A 183 17.80 1.58 -11.16
CA ASN A 183 18.68 2.53 -11.88
C ASN A 183 19.19 3.70 -11.01
N ASN A 184 19.38 3.46 -9.70
CA ASN A 184 19.74 4.50 -8.71
C ASN A 184 18.75 5.68 -8.63
N ASP A 185 17.49 5.48 -9.04
CA ASP A 185 16.41 6.47 -8.86
C ASP A 185 16.01 6.52 -7.37
N ASN A 186 16.57 7.50 -6.67
CA ASN A 186 16.31 7.72 -5.25
C ASN A 186 14.93 8.33 -4.98
N LYS A 187 14.32 9.02 -5.96
CA LYS A 187 12.99 9.60 -5.79
C LYS A 187 11.94 8.50 -5.70
N HIS A 188 12.05 7.47 -6.53
CA HIS A 188 11.12 6.33 -6.55
C HIS A 188 11.69 5.09 -5.84
N ALA A 189 12.59 5.31 -4.88
CA ALA A 189 13.10 4.23 -4.03
C ALA A 189 12.01 3.68 -3.12
N VAL A 190 12.14 2.42 -2.73
CA VAL A 190 11.25 1.76 -1.77
C VAL A 190 12.04 1.40 -0.52
N TRP A 191 11.61 1.95 0.61
CA TRP A 191 12.24 1.77 1.92
C TRP A 191 11.38 0.80 2.72
N ILE A 192 11.89 -0.38 3.00
CA ILE A 192 11.11 -1.47 3.61
C ILE A 192 11.63 -1.72 5.02
N GLN A 193 10.76 -1.60 6.01
CA GLN A 193 11.12 -1.83 7.41
C GLN A 193 11.71 -3.24 7.61
N GLU A 194 12.74 -3.33 8.46
CA GLU A 194 13.32 -4.60 8.89
C GLU A 194 12.26 -5.56 9.47
N GLY A 195 12.29 -6.81 8.99
CA GLY A 195 11.36 -7.87 9.38
C GLY A 195 10.12 -8.00 8.50
N ILE A 196 9.94 -7.15 7.48
CA ILE A 196 8.99 -7.40 6.38
C ILE A 196 9.66 -8.34 5.36
N LEU A 197 8.92 -9.35 4.89
CA LEU A 197 9.43 -10.26 3.86
C LEU A 197 9.33 -9.58 2.50
N VAL A 198 10.46 -9.49 1.79
CA VAL A 198 10.48 -9.00 0.40
C VAL A 198 10.48 -10.21 -0.51
N ILE A 199 9.60 -10.27 -1.50
CA ILE A 199 9.51 -11.38 -2.46
C ILE A 199 9.61 -10.87 -3.89
#